data_AF-A0A9E4MBJ6-F1
#
_entry.id   AF-A0A9E4MBJ6-F1
#
_cell.length_a   1.000
_cell.length_b   1.000
_cell.length_c   1.000
_cell.angle_alpha   90.00
_cell.angle_beta   90.00
_cell.angle_gamma   90.00
#
_symmetry.space_group_name_H-M   'P 1'
#
loop_
_entity.id
_entity.type
_entity.pdbx_description
1 polymer ?
#
loop_
_entity_poly.entity_id
_entity_poly.type
_entity_poly.pdbx_seq_one_letter_code
_entity_poly.pdbx_strand_id
1 'polypeptide(L)'
;MYSLAVRNQLAPGIDQLGTIRAISAATGETIWQHDQRAMTMSLVATGGGLVFGGDANGRFRAHDHETGEVLWEINLGSPVTGFPITYAVDGRQYVAVSTGVAGTAMGLLLLTPELRPSLGNNLFVFALP
;
A
#
# COMPACT_ATOMS: atom_id res chain seq x y z
N MET A 1 22.53 -29.17 18.03
CA MET A 1 21.36 -28.54 17.38
C MET A 1 21.81 -27.16 16.93
N TYR A 2 22.17 -27.00 15.65
CA TYR A 2 22.63 -25.70 15.15
C TYR A 2 21.41 -24.85 14.83
N SER A 3 21.18 -23.76 15.56
CA SER A 3 20.18 -22.76 15.19
C SER A 3 20.77 -21.89 14.08
N LEU A 4 20.17 -21.91 12.89
CA LEU A 4 20.43 -20.86 11.90
C LEU A 4 19.89 -19.55 12.46
N ALA A 5 20.77 -18.60 12.75
CA ALA A 5 20.37 -17.23 13.02
C ALA A 5 19.94 -16.59 11.70
N VAL A 6 18.63 -16.41 11.52
CA VAL A 6 18.11 -15.64 10.39
C VAL A 6 18.38 -14.16 10.67
N ARG A 7 19.22 -13.53 9.85
CA ARG A 7 19.42 -12.08 9.86
C ARG A 7 18.61 -11.48 8.71
N ASN A 8 17.49 -10.83 9.05
CA ASN A 8 16.72 -10.04 8.10
C ASN A 8 17.37 -8.66 8.01
N GLN A 9 17.99 -8.35 6.88
CA GLN A 9 18.61 -7.06 6.61
C GLN A 9 18.33 -6.67 5.17
N LEU A 10 18.13 -5.37 4.94
CA LEU A 10 18.02 -4.83 3.59
C LEU A 10 19.39 -4.88 2.90
N ALA A 11 19.35 -5.00 1.57
CA ALA A 11 20.56 -4.89 0.77
C ALA A 11 21.22 -3.51 0.99
N PRO A 12 22.55 -3.40 0.93
CA PRO A 12 23.24 -2.13 1.10
C PRO A 12 22.70 -1.05 0.15
N GLY A 13 22.37 0.12 0.68
CA GLY A 13 21.83 1.25 -0.10
C GLY A 13 20.34 1.19 -0.39
N ILE A 14 19.63 0.13 0.02
CA ILE A 14 18.17 0.04 -0.09
C ILE A 14 17.54 0.48 1.22
N ASP A 15 16.80 1.58 1.17
CA ASP A 15 16.02 2.10 2.30
C ASP A 15 14.51 2.01 2.03
N GLN A 16 14.06 2.12 0.78
CA GLN A 16 12.64 2.02 0.44
C GLN A 16 12.25 0.56 0.19
N LEU A 17 11.30 0.03 0.96
CA LEU A 17 10.85 -1.35 0.82
C LEU A 17 9.63 -1.49 -0.09
N GLY A 18 8.78 -0.46 -0.15
CA GLY A 18 7.60 -0.44 -1.01
C GLY A 18 7.83 0.40 -2.24
N THR A 19 7.34 -0.11 -3.36
CA THR A 19 7.39 0.58 -4.65
C THR A 19 6.07 0.34 -5.38
N ILE A 20 5.52 1.40 -5.97
CA ILE A 20 4.44 1.35 -6.95
C ILE A 20 5.04 1.76 -8.30
N ARG A 21 4.72 1.03 -9.36
CA ARG A 21 5.11 1.37 -10.73
C ARG A 21 3.91 1.37 -11.65
N ALA A 22 3.78 2.39 -12.47
CA ALA A 22 3.00 2.30 -13.69
C ALA A 22 3.90 1.80 -14.82
N ILE A 23 3.47 0.75 -15.50
CA ILE A 23 4.17 0.15 -16.61
C ILE A 23 3.25 0.16 -17.81
N SER A 24 3.74 0.67 -18.94
CA SER A 24 3.04 0.59 -20.22
C SER A 24 2.86 -0.87 -20.62
N ALA A 25 1.61 -1.32 -20.76
CA ALA A 25 1.34 -2.69 -21.20
C ALA A 25 1.79 -2.93 -22.66
N ALA A 26 1.89 -1.86 -23.47
CA ALA A 26 2.29 -1.95 -24.87
C ALA A 26 3.81 -2.05 -25.04
N THR A 27 4.59 -1.32 -24.24
CA THR A 27 6.05 -1.20 -24.40
C THR A 27 6.85 -1.89 -23.30
N GLY A 28 6.23 -2.18 -22.15
CA GLY A 28 6.92 -2.67 -20.95
C GLY A 28 7.72 -1.60 -20.21
N GLU A 29 7.67 -0.34 -20.65
CA GLU A 29 8.41 0.75 -20.03
C GLU A 29 7.73 1.23 -18.75
N THR A 30 8.54 1.54 -17.74
CA THR A 30 8.06 2.19 -16.52
C THR A 30 7.81 3.66 -16.82
N ILE A 31 6.55 4.08 -16.69
CA ILE A 31 6.11 5.46 -16.93
C ILE A 31 6.48 6.33 -15.72
N TRP A 32 6.16 5.83 -14.53
CA TRP A 32 6.53 6.45 -13.26
C TRP A 32 6.70 5.41 -12.17
N GLN A 33 7.38 5.83 -11.11
CA GLN A 33 7.64 5.04 -9.91
C GLN A 33 7.39 5.90 -8.67
N HIS A 34 6.74 5.32 -7.67
CA HIS A 34 6.62 5.88 -6.33
C HIS A 34 7.25 4.93 -5.32
N ASP A 35 8.29 5.38 -4.64
CA ASP A 35 8.98 4.61 -3.60
C ASP A 35 8.58 5.11 -2.21
N GLN A 36 8.51 4.17 -1.27
CA GLN A 36 8.13 4.44 0.10
C GLN A 36 8.78 3.46 1.07
N ARG A 37 8.94 3.91 2.32
CA ARG A 37 9.66 3.15 3.34
C ARG A 37 8.95 1.84 3.68
N ALA A 38 7.63 1.90 3.85
CA ALA A 38 6.80 0.73 4.12
C ALA A 38 6.53 -0.05 2.83
N MET A 39 6.48 -1.38 2.89
CA MET A 39 6.07 -2.20 1.74
C MET A 39 4.66 -1.79 1.27
N THR A 40 4.51 -1.59 -0.03
CA THR A 40 3.21 -1.39 -0.67
C THR A 40 2.44 -2.70 -0.69
N MET A 41 1.17 -2.64 -0.31
CA MET A 41 0.25 -3.76 -0.37
C MET A 41 -0.60 -3.67 -1.66
N SER A 42 -1.88 -4.02 -1.57
CA SER A 42 -2.77 -4.05 -2.73
C SER A 42 -3.16 -2.65 -3.22
N LEU A 43 -3.45 -2.57 -4.51
CA LEU A 43 -3.82 -1.36 -5.23
C LEU A 43 -5.17 -1.56 -5.96
N VAL A 44 -5.91 -0.48 -6.20
CA VAL A 44 -7.05 -0.44 -7.12
C VAL A 44 -6.99 0.80 -7.99
N ALA A 45 -7.06 0.62 -9.30
CA ALA A 45 -7.19 1.72 -10.26
C ALA A 45 -8.67 2.01 -10.53
N THR A 46 -8.99 3.29 -10.76
CA THR A 46 -10.36 3.74 -11.04
C THR A 46 -10.42 4.42 -12.41
N GLY A 47 -11.60 4.42 -13.03
CA GLY A 47 -11.82 5.15 -14.30
C GLY A 47 -11.75 6.67 -14.16
N GLY A 48 -11.72 7.20 -12.93
CA GLY A 48 -11.68 8.63 -12.65
C GLY A 48 -10.29 9.24 -12.51
N GLY A 49 -9.23 8.54 -12.92
CA GLY A 49 -7.87 9.10 -12.86
C GLY A 49 -7.02 8.67 -11.66
N LEU A 50 -7.58 7.88 -10.74
CA LEU A 50 -6.96 7.62 -9.43
C LEU A 50 -6.57 6.15 -9.23
N VAL A 51 -5.43 5.95 -8.58
CA VAL A 51 -4.98 4.66 -8.04
C VAL A 51 -4.95 4.73 -6.51
N PHE A 52 -5.80 3.94 -5.85
CA PHE A 52 -5.79 3.84 -4.40
C PHE A 52 -4.91 2.68 -3.94
N GLY A 53 -4.17 2.88 -2.86
CA GLY A 53 -3.22 1.89 -2.36
C GLY A 53 -2.94 2.04 -0.89
N GLY A 54 -2.64 0.94 -0.23
CA GLY A 54 -2.25 0.93 1.16
C GLY A 54 -0.88 0.34 1.40
N ASP A 55 -0.29 0.64 2.56
CA ASP A 55 1.01 0.11 2.95
C ASP A 55 0.99 -0.68 4.26
N ALA A 56 2.08 -1.39 4.51
CA ALA A 56 2.26 -2.20 5.70
C ALA A 56 2.30 -1.38 7.01
N ASN A 57 2.43 -0.05 6.94
CA ASN A 57 2.41 0.85 8.09
C ASN A 57 1.08 1.58 8.28
N GLY A 58 0.07 1.24 7.47
CA GLY A 58 -1.30 1.75 7.60
C GLY A 58 -1.58 3.03 6.85
N ARG A 59 -0.65 3.56 6.04
CA ARG A 59 -0.98 4.67 5.15
C ARG A 59 -1.82 4.16 3.99
N PHE A 60 -2.91 4.85 3.71
CA PHE A 60 -3.78 4.64 2.56
C PHE A 60 -3.78 5.91 1.72
N ARG A 61 -3.43 5.79 0.44
CA ARG A 61 -3.14 6.89 -0.48
C ARG A 61 -4.02 6.81 -1.71
N ALA A 62 -4.28 7.96 -2.31
CA ALA A 62 -4.75 8.09 -3.68
C ALA A 62 -3.64 8.74 -4.51
N HIS A 63 -3.22 8.06 -5.56
CA HIS A 63 -2.24 8.53 -6.52
C HIS A 63 -2.93 8.98 -7.80
N ASP A 64 -2.40 10.02 -8.43
CA ASP A 64 -2.68 10.33 -9.83
C ASP A 64 -2.15 9.20 -10.73
N HIS A 65 -2.96 8.68 -11.67
CA HIS A 65 -2.55 7.53 -12.47
C HIS A 65 -1.50 7.88 -13.54
N GLU A 66 -1.38 9.15 -13.95
CA GLU A 66 -0.50 9.58 -15.03
C GLU A 66 0.89 9.92 -14.49
N THR A 67 0.94 10.47 -13.27
CA THR A 67 2.19 11.00 -12.68
C THR A 67 2.68 10.19 -11.48
N GLY A 68 1.80 9.45 -10.81
CA GLY A 68 2.09 8.77 -9.54
C GLY A 68 2.10 9.69 -8.31
N GLU A 69 1.80 10.98 -8.48
CA GLU A 69 1.73 11.96 -7.39
C GLU A 69 0.68 11.55 -6.35
N VAL A 70 1.02 11.67 -5.06
CA VAL A 70 0.07 11.43 -3.98
C VAL A 70 -0.86 12.64 -3.85
N LEU A 71 -2.10 12.49 -4.28
CA LEU A 71 -3.13 13.55 -4.22
C LEU A 71 -3.86 13.57 -2.88
N TRP A 72 -3.92 12.43 -2.20
CA TRP A 72 -4.56 12.30 -0.89
C TRP A 72 -3.94 11.16 -0.08
N GLU A 73 -3.89 11.31 1.25
CA GLU A 73 -3.39 10.30 2.17
C GLU A 73 -4.12 10.35 3.51
N ILE A 74 -4.35 9.18 4.11
CA ILE A 74 -4.73 9.01 5.50
C ILE A 74 -3.93 7.87 6.15
N ASN A 75 -3.69 7.95 7.46
CA ASN A 75 -3.18 6.81 8.23
C ASN A 75 -4.35 6.10 8.93
N LEU A 76 -4.58 4.84 8.56
CA LEU A 76 -5.61 3.96 9.12
C LEU A 76 -5.14 3.24 10.40
N GLY A 77 -3.89 3.46 10.80
CA GLY A 77 -3.30 3.02 12.07
C GLY A 77 -2.87 1.55 12.12
N SER A 78 -3.31 0.72 11.17
CA SER A 78 -3.01 -0.72 11.06
C SER A 78 -2.65 -1.07 9.62
N PRO A 79 -1.85 -2.14 9.36
CA PRO A 79 -1.45 -2.51 8.00
C PRO A 79 -2.64 -2.65 7.06
N VAL A 80 -2.54 -2.04 5.88
CA VAL A 80 -3.60 -2.10 4.85
C VAL A 80 -3.41 -3.38 4.03
N THR A 81 -3.77 -4.52 4.61
CA THR A 81 -3.50 -5.84 4.03
C THR A 81 -4.62 -6.38 3.15
N GLY A 82 -5.79 -5.72 3.14
CA GLY A 82 -6.88 -6.05 2.24
C GLY A 82 -6.66 -5.58 0.80
N PHE A 83 -7.58 -5.96 -0.08
CA PHE A 83 -7.66 -5.42 -1.44
C PHE A 83 -8.67 -4.25 -1.43
N PRO A 84 -8.25 -3.01 -1.66
CA PRO A 84 -9.18 -1.91 -1.81
C PRO A 84 -10.13 -2.19 -2.98
N ILE A 85 -11.41 -1.86 -2.83
CA ILE A 85 -12.41 -1.97 -3.90
C ILE A 85 -13.12 -0.64 -4.07
N THR A 86 -13.73 -0.44 -5.23
CA THR A 86 -14.65 0.67 -5.48
C THR A 86 -16.00 0.17 -5.98
N TYR A 87 -17.08 0.85 -5.58
CA TYR A 87 -18.45 0.55 -5.98
C TYR A 87 -19.29 1.83 -5.95
N ALA A 88 -20.52 1.78 -6.46
CA ALA A 88 -21.44 2.91 -6.42
C ALA A 88 -22.81 2.51 -5.85
N VAL A 89 -23.43 3.41 -5.09
CA VAL A 89 -24.80 3.29 -4.58
C VAL A 89 -25.49 4.61 -4.82
N ASP A 90 -26.66 4.58 -5.46
CA ASP A 90 -27.45 5.79 -5.78
C ASP A 90 -26.65 6.90 -6.48
N GLY A 91 -25.76 6.51 -7.40
CA GLY A 91 -24.90 7.43 -8.15
C GLY A 91 -23.69 7.97 -7.38
N ARG A 92 -23.53 7.63 -6.10
CA ARG A 92 -22.36 8.01 -5.29
C ARG A 92 -21.32 6.90 -5.29
N GLN A 93 -20.08 7.23 -5.65
CA GLN A 93 -18.94 6.30 -5.62
C GLN A 93 -18.36 6.20 -4.21
N TYR A 94 -17.99 4.97 -3.84
CA TYR A 94 -17.34 4.62 -2.58
C TYR A 94 -16.04 3.87 -2.85
N VAL A 95 -15.09 4.01 -1.93
CA VAL A 95 -13.87 3.21 -1.86
C VAL A 95 -13.84 2.52 -0.50
N ALA A 96 -13.76 1.19 -0.50
CA ALA A 96 -13.69 0.40 0.72
C ALA A 96 -12.36 -0.34 0.83
N VAL A 97 -11.79 -0.36 2.03
CA VAL A 97 -10.51 -1.02 2.30
C VAL A 97 -10.49 -1.54 3.73
N SER A 98 -9.95 -2.74 3.92
CA SER A 98 -9.74 -3.32 5.24
C SER A 98 -8.31 -3.18 5.70
N THR A 99 -8.13 -2.87 6.98
CA THR A 99 -6.87 -3.06 7.69
C THR A 99 -6.89 -4.36 8.47
N GLY A 100 -5.70 -4.91 8.73
CA GLY A 100 -5.56 -6.12 9.52
C GLY A 100 -4.18 -6.73 9.42
N VAL A 101 -3.96 -7.79 10.20
CA VAL A 101 -2.69 -8.51 10.23
C VAL A 101 -2.68 -9.59 9.15
N ALA A 102 -1.69 -9.53 8.27
CA ALA A 102 -1.35 -10.62 7.35
C ALA A 102 0.06 -11.13 7.65
N GLY A 103 0.29 -12.44 7.52
CA GLY A 103 1.61 -13.05 7.74
C GLY A 103 2.71 -12.42 6.88
N THR A 104 2.36 -12.02 5.65
CA THR A 104 3.23 -11.27 4.74
C THR A 104 3.64 -9.92 5.33
N ALA A 105 2.67 -9.13 5.81
CA ALA A 105 2.94 -7.83 6.44
C ALA A 105 3.81 -7.96 7.69
N MET A 106 3.60 -8.99 8.52
CA MET A 106 4.42 -9.23 9.72
C MET A 106 5.87 -9.55 9.39
N GLY A 107 6.11 -10.38 8.36
CA GLY A 107 7.46 -10.67 7.89
C GLY A 107 8.18 -9.42 7.37
N LEU A 108 7.46 -8.56 6.65
CA LEU A 108 8.01 -7.34 6.06
C LEU A 108 8.37 -6.28 7.11
N LEU A 109 7.59 -6.17 8.19
CA LEU A 109 7.91 -5.26 9.29
C LEU A 109 9.24 -5.59 9.99
N LEU A 110 9.74 -6.83 9.89
CA LEU A 110 11.08 -7.19 10.39
C LEU A 110 12.20 -6.46 9.65
N LEU A 111 11.96 -5.98 8.42
CA LEU A 111 12.91 -5.19 7.62
C LEU A 111 12.79 -3.68 7.89
N THR A 112 11.72 -3.27 8.58
CA THR A 112 11.41 -1.88 8.94
C THR A 112 11.01 -1.78 10.42
N PRO A 113 11.88 -2.17 11.38
CA PRO A 113 11.52 -2.29 12.81
C PRO A 113 11.11 -0.96 13.48
N GLU A 114 11.43 0.17 12.86
CA GLU A 114 10.98 1.50 13.26
C GLU A 114 9.51 1.77 12.95
N LEU A 115 8.91 1.04 12.01
CA LEU A 115 7.48 1.14 11.68
C LEU A 115 6.67 0.28 12.65
N ARG A 116 5.80 0.92 13.42
CA ARG A 116 5.05 0.28 14.52
C ARG A 116 3.55 0.52 14.36
N PRO A 117 2.92 -0.02 13.29
CA PRO A 117 1.48 0.06 13.16
C PRO A 117 0.81 -0.80 14.25
N SER A 118 -0.43 -0.47 14.58
CA SER A 118 -1.26 -1.35 15.42
C SER A 118 -1.70 -2.60 14.65
N LEU A 119 -2.27 -3.57 15.35
CA LEU A 119 -2.73 -4.84 14.79
C LEU A 119 -4.26 -4.93 14.73
N GLY A 120 -4.91 -3.77 14.59
CA GLY A 120 -6.37 -3.66 14.54
C GLY A 120 -6.92 -4.15 13.20
N ASN A 121 -8.08 -4.80 13.25
CA ASN A 121 -8.83 -5.21 12.07
C ASN A 121 -10.04 -4.30 11.92
N ASN A 122 -10.10 -3.52 10.84
CA ASN A 122 -11.18 -2.58 10.60
C ASN A 122 -11.54 -2.55 9.11
N LEU A 123 -12.77 -2.16 8.80
CA LEU A 123 -13.20 -1.80 7.45
C LEU A 123 -13.44 -0.29 7.40
N PHE A 124 -12.78 0.38 6.46
CA PHE A 124 -12.98 1.80 6.19
C PHE A 124 -13.69 1.98 4.86
N VAL A 125 -14.59 2.95 4.79
CA VAL A 125 -15.31 3.33 3.58
C VAL A 125 -15.21 4.84 3.40
N PHE A 126 -14.75 5.26 2.23
CA PHE A 126 -14.54 6.67 1.87
C PHE A 126 -15.47 7.07 0.71
N ALA A 127 -15.93 8.31 0.73
CA ALA A 127 -16.61 8.96 -0.39
C ALA A 127 -16.36 10.47 -0.31
N LEU A 128 -16.45 11.17 -1.44
CA LEU A 128 -16.50 12.63 -1.46
C LEU A 128 -17.75 13.13 -0.72
N PRO A 129 -17.74 14.33 -0.10
CA PRO A 129 -18.85 14.88 0.67
C PRO A 129 -20.21 14.80 -0.02
#